data_AF-A0A925A1S9-F1
#
_entry.id   AF-A0A925A1S9-F1
#
_cell.length_a   1.000
_cell.length_b   1.000
_cell.length_c   1.000
_cell.angle_alpha   90.00
_cell.angle_beta   90.00
_cell.angle_gamma   90.00
#
_symmetry.space_group_name_H-M   'P 1'
#
loop_
_entity.id
_entity.type
_entity.pdbx_description
1 polymer ?
#
loop_
_entity_poly.entity_id
_entity_poly.type
_entity_poly.pdbx_seq_one_letter_code
_entity_poly.pdbx_strand_id
1 'polypeptide(L)'
;MNRCKLCVTNDADDTGSHVVPHFLLKRIFNVENAKGRDQEISFKISALDVQMSFGRSVQPEKLEEVFGDLSDEELEARAMADLVVDNEWCKSCEKKFADLESFYSKTLAVEKETEYQSTDDSLGALMFWLSIIWRISATGKNNLRLSAKDERKIRNLLNEYEPGKNNDEFTKKWSPVLDEISYQVYRSPDYYKKIDPEHGTFLLDGKNMQPYAIMVDEFAVLIYMKKSHLKLKLAAFFDFENLDGALSNFDSGENITPLSVEEYGSHISKVVEYMKDIKLDRYRGILNRLYRKIGHQGNMPEHIVGEIIAQMTSDERKLGRKYTHEDFVKCTTEVVLKHHVELRQINRGR
;
A
#
# COMPACT_ATOMS: atom_id res chain seq x y z
N MET A 1 -6.56 11.09 27.02
CA MET A 1 -6.32 9.76 26.41
C MET A 1 -7.37 9.53 25.35
N ASN A 2 -6.96 9.04 24.18
CA ASN A 2 -7.89 8.67 23.12
C ASN A 2 -8.53 7.32 23.46
N ARG A 3 -9.78 7.11 23.03
CA ARG A 3 -10.43 5.80 23.14
C ARG A 3 -9.95 4.88 22.01
N CYS A 4 -9.84 3.59 22.30
CA CYS A 4 -9.53 2.57 21.31
C CYS A 4 -10.52 2.67 20.13
N LYS A 5 -10.00 2.79 18.91
CA LYS A 5 -10.83 2.95 17.71
C LYS A 5 -11.71 1.72 17.41
N LEU A 6 -11.30 0.51 17.84
CA LEU A 6 -12.09 -0.71 17.65
C LEU A 6 -13.24 -0.79 18.66
N CYS A 7 -12.93 -0.95 19.95
CA CYS A 7 -13.93 -1.21 20.98
C CYS A 7 -14.63 0.05 21.51
N VAL A 8 -14.04 1.22 21.34
CA VAL A 8 -14.50 2.54 21.82
C VAL A 8 -14.81 2.63 23.33
N THR A 9 -14.48 1.59 24.09
CA THR A 9 -14.72 1.51 25.54
C THR A 9 -13.44 1.74 26.35
N ASN A 10 -12.36 1.05 25.98
CA ASN A 10 -11.07 1.13 26.66
C ASN A 10 -10.23 2.30 26.11
N ASP A 11 -9.26 2.74 26.90
CA ASP A 11 -8.27 3.71 26.45
C ASP A 11 -7.31 3.05 25.46
N ALA A 12 -6.91 3.80 24.43
CA ALA A 12 -5.93 3.34 23.47
C ALA A 12 -4.53 3.47 24.07
N ASP A 13 -4.03 2.36 24.61
CA ASP A 13 -2.82 2.27 25.42
C ASP A 13 -1.73 1.37 24.82
N ASP A 14 -1.95 0.87 23.60
CA ASP A 14 -0.99 0.08 22.85
C ASP A 14 -0.09 0.95 21.98
N THR A 15 1.16 0.53 21.78
CA THR A 15 2.18 1.24 20.99
C THR A 15 2.89 0.26 20.07
N GLY A 16 3.29 0.70 18.88
CA GLY A 16 3.96 -0.15 17.90
C GLY A 16 3.01 -1.07 17.14
N SER A 17 1.71 -0.76 17.12
CA SER A 17 0.71 -1.59 16.46
C SER A 17 0.83 -1.47 14.94
N HIS A 18 0.82 -2.59 14.23
CA HIS A 18 0.92 -2.58 12.78
C HIS A 18 -0.46 -2.42 12.14
N VAL A 19 -0.57 -1.54 11.15
CA VAL A 19 -1.79 -1.36 10.35
C VAL A 19 -2.04 -2.56 9.43
N VAL A 20 -0.96 -3.11 8.87
CA VAL A 20 -0.94 -4.34 8.06
C VAL A 20 -0.08 -5.37 8.80
N PRO A 21 -0.50 -6.64 8.89
CA PRO A 21 0.22 -7.66 9.64
C PRO A 21 1.71 -7.73 9.30
N HIS A 22 2.57 -7.76 10.34
CA HIS A 22 4.02 -7.74 10.16
C HIS A 22 4.53 -8.91 9.30
N PHE A 23 3.87 -10.08 9.33
CA PHE A 23 4.30 -11.23 8.53
C PHE A 23 4.10 -11.04 7.02
N LEU A 24 3.16 -10.17 6.60
CA LEU A 24 3.01 -9.75 5.22
C LEU A 24 4.02 -8.64 4.90
N LEU A 25 4.22 -7.69 5.82
CA LEU A 25 5.11 -6.55 5.62
C LEU A 25 6.59 -6.91 5.56
N LYS A 26 7.08 -7.85 6.37
CA LYS A 26 8.49 -8.25 6.40
C LYS A 26 9.01 -8.78 5.05
N ARG A 27 8.11 -9.29 4.20
CA ARG A 27 8.44 -9.76 2.84
C ARG A 27 8.54 -8.62 1.83
N ILE A 28 7.90 -7.50 2.14
CA ILE A 28 7.93 -6.26 1.37
C ILE A 28 9.15 -5.43 1.72
N PHE A 29 9.56 -5.47 2.99
CA PHE A 29 10.52 -4.51 3.49
C PHE A 29 11.91 -5.07 3.82
N ASN A 30 12.11 -6.37 4.04
CA ASN A 30 13.41 -6.85 4.51
C ASN A 30 14.49 -6.79 3.41
N VAL A 31 15.66 -6.26 3.78
CA VAL A 31 16.90 -6.48 3.05
C VAL A 31 17.18 -7.99 2.96
N GLU A 32 17.63 -8.45 1.79
CA GLU A 32 17.83 -9.88 1.45
C GLU A 32 18.27 -10.75 2.65
N ASN A 33 17.49 -11.80 2.92
CA ASN A 33 17.77 -12.84 3.93
C ASN A 33 17.91 -12.38 5.39
N ALA A 34 17.60 -11.13 5.71
CA ALA A 34 17.69 -10.61 7.06
C ALA A 34 16.52 -11.11 7.94
N LYS A 35 16.85 -11.79 9.06
CA LYS A 35 15.90 -12.29 10.06
C LYS A 35 15.88 -11.36 11.26
N GLY A 36 14.87 -10.49 11.38
CA GLY A 36 14.74 -9.57 12.51
C GLY A 36 13.62 -8.56 12.33
N ARG A 37 13.32 -7.81 13.39
CA ARG A 37 12.56 -6.54 13.31
C ARG A 37 13.55 -5.41 12.97
N ASP A 38 13.06 -4.28 12.46
CA ASP A 38 13.86 -3.08 12.19
C ASP A 38 14.91 -3.27 11.08
N GLN A 39 14.72 -4.19 10.14
CA GLN A 39 15.63 -4.39 8.98
C GLN A 39 14.99 -3.98 7.65
N GLU A 40 13.96 -3.15 7.73
CA GLU A 40 13.14 -2.72 6.61
C GLU A 40 13.84 -1.63 5.78
N ILE A 41 13.73 -1.66 4.45
CA ILE A 41 13.87 -0.47 3.58
C ILE A 41 12.56 -0.33 2.82
N SER A 42 11.93 0.83 2.91
CA SER A 42 10.60 1.07 2.32
C SER A 42 10.55 2.38 1.56
N PHE A 43 9.76 2.37 0.49
CA PHE A 43 9.50 3.52 -0.37
C PHE A 43 8.02 3.82 -0.36
N LYS A 44 7.65 5.00 0.13
CA LYS A 44 6.32 5.56 -0.02
C LYS A 44 6.30 6.46 -1.25
N ILE A 45 5.76 5.92 -2.34
CA ILE A 45 5.65 6.62 -3.61
C ILE A 45 4.33 7.39 -3.62
N SER A 46 4.43 8.72 -3.62
CA SER A 46 3.28 9.61 -3.80
C SER A 46 3.32 10.29 -5.17
N ALA A 47 2.24 10.97 -5.52
CA ALA A 47 2.10 11.70 -6.77
C ALA A 47 3.16 12.81 -6.96
N LEU A 48 3.82 13.27 -5.90
CA LEU A 48 4.77 14.38 -5.94
C LEU A 48 6.14 14.07 -5.35
N ASP A 49 6.21 13.05 -4.52
CA ASP A 49 7.38 12.80 -3.68
C ASP A 49 7.57 11.29 -3.51
N VAL A 50 8.80 10.87 -3.28
CA VAL A 50 9.12 9.53 -2.81
C VAL A 50 9.74 9.70 -1.44
N GLN A 51 9.01 9.26 -0.42
CA GLN A 51 9.49 9.25 0.94
C GLN A 51 10.07 7.89 1.25
N MET A 52 11.14 7.86 2.02
CA MET A 52 11.84 6.63 2.33
C MET A 52 11.98 6.49 3.83
N SER A 53 11.80 5.26 4.29
CA SER A 53 12.07 4.93 5.68
C SER A 53 12.79 3.60 5.76
N PHE A 54 13.66 3.47 6.75
CA PHE A 54 14.38 2.23 7.01
C PHE A 54 14.41 1.91 8.49
N GLY A 55 14.52 0.62 8.80
CA GLY A 55 14.62 0.13 10.15
C GLY A 55 16.00 0.40 10.75
N ARG A 56 16.05 0.53 12.08
CA ARG A 56 17.27 0.87 12.85
C ARG A 56 18.38 -0.18 12.78
N SER A 57 18.04 -1.40 12.37
CA SER A 57 18.94 -2.55 12.27
C SER A 57 19.38 -2.85 10.83
N VAL A 58 19.11 -1.95 9.87
CA VAL A 58 19.67 -2.02 8.51
C VAL A 58 21.17 -1.72 8.58
N GLN A 59 21.98 -2.54 7.89
CA GLN A 59 23.43 -2.38 7.88
C GLN A 59 23.85 -1.06 7.20
N PRO A 60 24.83 -0.33 7.75
CA PRO A 60 25.31 0.93 7.17
C PRO A 60 25.73 0.80 5.70
N GLU A 61 26.34 -0.31 5.32
CA GLU A 61 26.78 -0.57 3.95
C GLU A 61 25.59 -0.63 2.98
N LYS A 62 24.45 -1.18 3.42
CA LYS A 62 23.23 -1.20 2.61
C LYS A 62 22.56 0.17 2.55
N LEU A 63 22.65 0.95 3.62
CA LEU A 63 22.20 2.33 3.61
C LEU A 63 23.05 3.18 2.65
N GLU A 64 24.37 3.02 2.66
CA GLU A 64 25.26 3.70 1.71
C GLU A 64 24.99 3.28 0.25
N GLU A 65 24.75 1.98 0.03
CA GLU A 65 24.39 1.46 -1.29
C GLU A 65 23.14 2.14 -1.87
N VAL A 66 22.09 2.28 -1.05
CA VAL A 66 20.76 2.77 -1.45
C VAL A 66 20.67 4.30 -1.38
N PHE A 67 21.23 4.94 -0.36
CA PHE A 67 21.04 6.36 -0.05
C PHE A 67 22.30 7.22 -0.28
N GLY A 68 23.48 6.60 -0.37
CA GLY A 68 24.77 7.29 -0.22
C GLY A 68 25.01 7.73 1.22
N ASP A 69 25.86 8.75 1.40
CA ASP A 69 26.10 9.33 2.72
C ASP A 69 24.80 9.89 3.33
N LEU A 70 24.49 9.47 4.56
CA LEU A 70 23.41 9.97 5.38
C LEU A 70 23.99 10.70 6.59
N SER A 71 23.45 11.88 6.90
CA SER A 71 23.74 12.57 8.16
C SER A 71 23.02 11.92 9.35
N ASP A 72 23.52 12.15 10.57
CA ASP A 72 22.88 11.67 11.82
C ASP A 72 21.43 12.18 11.96
N GLU A 73 21.17 13.41 11.51
CA GLU A 73 19.81 13.98 11.49
C GLU A 73 18.88 13.27 10.50
N GLU A 74 19.40 12.86 9.33
CA GLU A 74 18.63 12.07 8.35
C GLU A 74 18.37 10.63 8.83
N LEU A 75 19.32 10.05 9.58
CA LEU A 75 19.17 8.73 10.19
C LEU A 75 18.00 8.72 11.21
N GLU A 76 17.93 9.74 12.07
CA GLU A 76 16.85 9.84 13.06
C GLU A 76 15.48 10.16 12.43
N ALA A 77 15.45 11.03 11.43
CA ALA A 77 14.20 11.47 10.80
C ALA A 77 13.50 10.38 9.96
N ARG A 78 14.26 9.40 9.43
CA ARG A 78 13.77 8.35 8.51
C ARG A 78 13.50 7.00 9.19
N ALA A 79 13.70 6.91 10.50
CA ALA A 79 13.65 5.65 11.27
C ALA A 79 12.25 5.15 11.67
N MET A 80 11.16 5.55 10.99
CA MET A 80 9.79 5.17 11.37
C MET A 80 9.00 4.69 10.16
N ALA A 81 8.59 3.41 10.21
CA ALA A 81 7.73 2.82 9.21
C ALA A 81 6.31 3.42 9.29
N ASP A 82 5.85 4.02 8.21
CA ASP A 82 4.59 4.78 8.14
C ASP A 82 3.31 3.94 8.45
N LEU A 83 3.46 2.63 8.60
CA LEU A 83 2.42 1.62 8.88
C LEU A 83 2.40 1.15 10.34
N VAL A 84 3.19 1.76 11.21
CA VAL A 84 3.16 1.56 12.66
C VAL A 84 2.44 2.73 13.31
N VAL A 85 1.52 2.43 14.22
CA VAL A 85 0.72 3.43 14.93
C VAL A 85 0.79 3.24 16.44
N ASP A 86 0.77 4.35 17.16
CA ASP A 86 0.74 4.39 18.62
C ASP A 86 -0.59 4.93 19.11
N ASN A 87 -1.09 4.35 20.20
CA ASN A 87 -2.29 4.78 20.93
C ASN A 87 -3.55 4.85 20.04
N GLU A 88 -3.68 3.92 19.10
CA GLU A 88 -4.89 3.74 18.27
C GLU A 88 -5.80 2.62 18.80
N TRP A 89 -5.19 1.58 19.35
CA TRP A 89 -5.87 0.41 19.91
C TRP A 89 -5.57 0.28 21.40
N CYS A 90 -6.44 -0.42 22.12
CA CYS A 90 -6.11 -0.93 23.44
C CYS A 90 -5.44 -2.29 23.33
N LYS A 91 -4.64 -2.67 24.33
CA LYS A 91 -3.91 -3.95 24.35
C LYS A 91 -4.78 -5.18 24.12
N SER A 92 -6.03 -5.17 24.59
CA SER A 92 -6.96 -6.29 24.35
C SER A 92 -7.39 -6.40 22.88
N CYS A 93 -7.58 -5.28 22.20
CA CYS A 93 -7.89 -5.26 20.77
C CYS A 93 -6.66 -5.61 19.93
N GLU A 94 -5.46 -5.16 20.32
CA GLU A 94 -4.23 -5.57 19.62
C GLU A 94 -4.01 -7.08 19.74
N LYS A 95 -4.21 -7.67 20.93
CA LYS A 95 -4.15 -9.12 21.10
C LYS A 95 -5.11 -9.86 20.17
N LYS A 96 -6.33 -9.34 19.99
CA LYS A 96 -7.31 -9.90 19.05
C LYS A 96 -6.80 -9.89 17.60
N PHE A 97 -6.16 -8.80 17.17
CA PHE A 97 -5.52 -8.76 15.85
C PHE A 97 -4.35 -9.75 15.76
N ALA A 98 -3.50 -9.85 16.79
CA ALA A 98 -2.41 -10.80 16.83
C ALA A 98 -2.89 -12.27 16.74
N ASP A 99 -4.01 -12.59 17.37
CA ASP A 99 -4.62 -13.93 17.31
C ASP A 99 -5.15 -14.24 15.88
N LEU A 100 -5.81 -13.28 15.23
CA LEU A 100 -6.22 -13.37 13.81
C LEU A 100 -5.03 -13.57 12.88
N GLU A 101 -3.98 -12.76 13.08
CA GLU A 101 -2.75 -12.82 12.28
C GLU A 101 -2.03 -14.16 12.46
N SER A 102 -1.96 -14.65 13.69
CA SER A 102 -1.37 -15.95 14.01
C SER A 102 -2.15 -17.11 13.39
N PHE A 103 -3.49 -17.01 13.37
CA PHE A 103 -4.35 -17.95 12.65
C PHE A 103 -4.04 -17.92 11.14
N TYR A 104 -4.15 -16.75 10.51
CA TYR A 104 -4.06 -16.64 9.06
C TYR A 104 -2.65 -16.94 8.52
N SER A 105 -1.60 -16.60 9.26
CA SER A 105 -0.22 -16.90 8.84
C SER A 105 0.05 -18.38 8.54
N LYS A 106 -0.75 -19.30 9.11
CA LYS A 106 -0.66 -20.75 8.86
C LYS A 106 -1.15 -21.15 7.47
N THR A 107 -2.07 -20.37 6.87
CA THR A 107 -2.62 -20.65 5.54
C THR A 107 -1.59 -20.43 4.44
N LEU A 108 -0.55 -19.62 4.72
CA LEU A 108 0.55 -19.34 3.78
C LEU A 108 1.35 -20.59 3.37
N ALA A 109 1.32 -21.64 4.19
CA ALA A 109 2.00 -22.92 3.88
C ALA A 109 1.26 -23.74 2.81
N VAL A 110 0.02 -23.40 2.49
CA VAL A 110 -0.76 -24.04 1.43
C VAL A 110 -0.53 -23.26 0.14
N GLU A 111 0.01 -23.91 -0.88
CA GLU A 111 0.16 -23.35 -2.23
C GLU A 111 -0.15 -24.41 -3.27
N LYS A 112 -0.89 -24.03 -4.32
CA LYS A 112 -1.21 -24.87 -5.48
C LYS A 112 -1.24 -24.04 -6.75
N GLU A 113 -1.00 -24.69 -7.88
CA GLU A 113 -1.05 -24.07 -9.21
C GLU A 113 -2.48 -23.86 -9.73
N THR A 114 -3.46 -24.54 -9.13
CA THR A 114 -4.88 -24.37 -9.43
C THR A 114 -5.61 -23.84 -8.19
N GLU A 115 -6.83 -23.33 -8.39
CA GLU A 115 -7.70 -22.88 -7.29
C GLU A 115 -7.67 -23.86 -6.11
N TYR A 116 -7.52 -23.31 -4.91
CA TYR A 116 -7.40 -24.11 -3.69
C TYR A 116 -8.00 -23.42 -2.48
N GLN A 117 -8.50 -24.24 -1.58
CA GLN A 117 -8.96 -23.80 -0.27
C GLN A 117 -7.76 -23.64 0.67
N SER A 118 -7.53 -22.44 1.18
CA SER A 118 -6.41 -22.12 2.08
C SER A 118 -6.69 -22.50 3.53
N THR A 119 -7.98 -22.49 3.92
CA THR A 119 -8.48 -22.86 5.25
C THR A 119 -9.98 -23.18 5.20
N ASP A 120 -10.40 -24.06 6.10
CA ASP A 120 -11.81 -24.41 6.33
C ASP A 120 -12.50 -23.42 7.29
N ASP A 121 -11.73 -22.60 8.03
CA ASP A 121 -12.27 -21.52 8.87
C ASP A 121 -12.47 -20.24 8.04
N SER A 122 -13.52 -20.25 7.21
CA SER A 122 -13.89 -19.13 6.33
C SER A 122 -14.24 -17.86 7.09
N LEU A 123 -14.84 -17.95 8.28
CA LEU A 123 -15.14 -16.78 9.09
C LEU A 123 -13.85 -16.13 9.60
N GLY A 124 -12.89 -16.91 10.11
CA GLY A 124 -11.59 -16.41 10.51
C GLY A 124 -10.83 -15.75 9.36
N ALA A 125 -10.85 -16.35 8.17
CA ALA A 125 -10.23 -15.79 6.96
C ALA A 125 -10.87 -14.46 6.52
N LEU A 126 -12.21 -14.40 6.51
CA LEU A 126 -12.92 -13.16 6.23
C LEU A 126 -12.59 -12.07 7.26
N MET A 127 -12.60 -12.40 8.56
CA MET A 127 -12.28 -11.43 9.62
C MET A 127 -10.84 -10.93 9.52
N PHE A 128 -9.90 -11.78 9.10
CA PHE A 128 -8.53 -11.37 8.83
C PHE A 128 -8.47 -10.28 7.75
N TRP A 129 -9.05 -10.50 6.57
CA TRP A 129 -9.00 -9.50 5.49
C TRP A 129 -9.77 -8.22 5.84
N LEU A 130 -10.92 -8.36 6.49
CA LEU A 130 -11.68 -7.21 7.02
C LEU A 130 -10.87 -6.40 8.02
N SER A 131 -10.05 -7.04 8.86
CA SER A 131 -9.20 -6.36 9.83
C SER A 131 -8.17 -5.45 9.16
N ILE A 132 -7.57 -5.90 8.04
CA ILE A 132 -6.57 -5.14 7.30
C ILE A 132 -7.20 -3.90 6.69
N ILE A 133 -8.26 -4.06 5.88
CA ILE A 133 -8.90 -2.91 5.21
C ILE A 133 -9.48 -1.91 6.20
N TRP A 134 -9.97 -2.40 7.35
CA TRP A 134 -10.50 -1.53 8.40
C TRP A 134 -9.40 -0.75 9.12
N ARG A 135 -8.29 -1.40 9.52
CA ARG A 135 -7.15 -0.71 10.15
C ARG A 135 -6.56 0.34 9.20
N ILE A 136 -6.45 0.03 7.91
CA ILE A 136 -6.00 0.98 6.89
C ILE A 136 -6.91 2.21 6.85
N SER A 137 -8.23 2.01 6.78
CA SER A 137 -9.21 3.10 6.74
C SER A 137 -9.21 3.93 8.03
N ALA A 138 -9.25 3.26 9.18
CA ALA A 138 -9.45 3.88 10.49
C ALA A 138 -8.23 4.69 10.98
N THR A 139 -7.01 4.31 10.59
CA THR A 139 -5.78 5.05 10.94
C THR A 139 -5.51 6.20 9.99
N GLY A 140 -6.08 6.18 8.80
CA GLY A 140 -5.89 7.22 7.81
C GLY A 140 -4.52 7.24 7.14
N LYS A 141 -3.69 6.22 7.37
CA LYS A 141 -2.29 6.16 6.92
C LYS A 141 -2.11 5.96 5.41
N ASN A 142 -3.10 5.39 4.73
CA ASN A 142 -3.12 5.22 3.25
C ASN A 142 -4.33 5.92 2.61
N ASN A 143 -4.57 5.72 1.31
CA ASN A 143 -5.60 6.44 0.55
C ASN A 143 -7.00 5.81 0.68
N LEU A 144 -7.07 4.53 1.05
CA LEU A 144 -8.28 3.77 1.19
C LEU A 144 -9.08 4.29 2.39
N ARG A 145 -10.32 4.64 2.09
CA ARG A 145 -11.35 5.08 3.01
C ARG A 145 -12.61 4.29 2.70
N LEU A 146 -12.98 3.46 3.67
CA LEU A 146 -14.27 2.80 3.68
C LEU A 146 -15.38 3.85 3.79
N SER A 147 -16.55 3.53 3.25
CA SER A 147 -17.72 4.38 3.49
C SER A 147 -18.02 4.38 5.00
N ALA A 148 -18.50 5.49 5.56
CA ALA A 148 -18.82 5.54 7.00
C ALA A 148 -19.86 4.49 7.44
N LYS A 149 -20.63 3.93 6.49
CA LYS A 149 -21.53 2.81 6.73
C LYS A 149 -20.77 1.50 6.83
N ASP A 150 -19.89 1.21 5.87
CA ASP A 150 -19.16 -0.05 5.81
C ASP A 150 -18.05 -0.11 6.88
N GLU A 151 -17.38 1.01 7.16
CA GLU A 151 -16.39 1.10 8.25
C GLU A 151 -17.00 0.73 9.60
N ARG A 152 -18.19 1.27 9.91
CA ARG A 152 -18.91 0.92 11.15
C ARG A 152 -19.34 -0.53 11.19
N LYS A 153 -19.84 -1.06 10.07
CA LYS A 153 -20.23 -2.49 9.97
C LYS A 153 -19.04 -3.38 10.27
N ILE A 154 -17.92 -3.16 9.58
CA ILE A 154 -16.71 -3.95 9.74
C ILE A 154 -16.17 -3.82 11.16
N ARG A 155 -16.12 -2.59 11.71
CA ARG A 155 -15.72 -2.37 13.11
C ARG A 155 -16.55 -3.20 14.09
N ASN A 156 -17.87 -3.22 13.93
CA ASN A 156 -18.76 -3.96 14.83
C ASN A 156 -18.54 -5.47 14.71
N LEU A 157 -18.36 -5.99 13.49
CA LEU A 157 -18.02 -7.40 13.26
C LEU A 157 -16.70 -7.75 13.96
N LEU A 158 -15.62 -7.00 13.71
CA LEU A 158 -14.30 -7.23 14.30
C LEU A 158 -14.30 -7.09 15.83
N ASN A 159 -15.08 -6.14 16.37
CA ASN A 159 -15.14 -5.92 17.80
C ASN A 159 -15.81 -7.09 18.53
N GLU A 160 -16.86 -7.66 17.96
CA GLU A 160 -17.62 -8.76 18.56
C GLU A 160 -17.08 -10.16 18.22
N TYR A 161 -16.35 -10.31 17.11
CA TYR A 161 -15.73 -11.57 16.73
C TYR A 161 -14.61 -11.96 17.70
N GLU A 162 -14.55 -13.23 18.10
CA GLU A 162 -13.53 -13.75 19.02
C GLU A 162 -12.68 -14.82 18.34
N PRO A 163 -11.44 -14.51 17.92
CA PRO A 163 -10.58 -15.44 17.20
C PRO A 163 -10.30 -16.72 17.99
N GLY A 164 -10.33 -17.86 17.32
CA GLY A 164 -10.05 -19.18 17.92
C GLY A 164 -11.09 -19.69 18.93
N LYS A 165 -12.23 -19.00 19.08
CA LYS A 165 -13.37 -19.44 19.90
C LYS A 165 -14.53 -19.92 19.02
N ASN A 166 -15.51 -20.59 19.65
CA ASN A 166 -16.78 -20.84 18.99
C ASN A 166 -17.52 -19.51 18.78
N ASN A 167 -17.86 -19.21 17.51
CA ASN A 167 -18.56 -18.00 17.09
C ASN A 167 -20.00 -18.28 16.59
N ASP A 168 -20.64 -19.40 16.96
CA ASP A 168 -21.99 -19.77 16.50
C ASP A 168 -23.04 -18.68 16.80
N GLU A 169 -23.04 -18.11 18.00
CA GLU A 169 -23.97 -17.04 18.38
C GLU A 169 -23.67 -15.74 17.63
N PHE A 170 -22.39 -15.42 17.43
CA PHE A 170 -21.95 -14.30 16.62
C PHE A 170 -22.45 -14.45 15.18
N THR A 171 -22.25 -15.62 14.57
CA THR A 171 -22.66 -15.92 13.19
C THR A 171 -24.18 -15.82 13.04
N LYS A 172 -24.96 -16.37 13.99
CA LYS A 172 -26.42 -16.24 13.99
C LYS A 172 -26.87 -14.78 14.07
N LYS A 173 -26.23 -13.98 14.95
CA LYS A 173 -26.54 -12.55 15.10
C LYS A 173 -26.20 -11.75 13.85
N TRP A 174 -25.07 -12.04 13.22
CA TRP A 174 -24.51 -11.24 12.13
C TRP A 174 -24.75 -11.80 10.72
N SER A 175 -25.40 -12.95 10.56
CA SER A 175 -25.70 -13.58 9.27
C SER A 175 -26.29 -12.61 8.23
N PRO A 176 -27.28 -11.74 8.53
CA PRO A 176 -27.79 -10.79 7.52
C PRO A 176 -26.73 -9.83 6.95
N VAL A 177 -25.66 -9.58 7.69
CA VAL A 177 -24.52 -8.77 7.25
C VAL A 177 -23.45 -9.64 6.60
N LEU A 178 -23.12 -10.78 7.19
CA LEU A 178 -22.11 -11.70 6.69
C LEU A 178 -22.49 -12.28 5.32
N ASP A 179 -23.77 -12.61 5.11
CA ASP A 179 -24.30 -13.12 3.84
C ASP A 179 -24.13 -12.12 2.68
N GLU A 180 -24.01 -10.83 2.97
CA GLU A 180 -23.80 -9.78 1.97
C GLU A 180 -22.32 -9.57 1.63
N ILE A 181 -21.41 -10.04 2.48
CA ILE A 181 -19.97 -9.84 2.31
C ILE A 181 -19.39 -11.05 1.60
N SER A 182 -18.72 -10.77 0.48
CA SER A 182 -17.95 -11.77 -0.26
C SER A 182 -16.63 -11.17 -0.68
N TYR A 183 -15.65 -12.01 -0.99
CA TYR A 183 -14.33 -11.55 -1.38
C TYR A 183 -13.64 -12.52 -2.34
N GLN A 184 -12.69 -12.00 -3.10
CA GLN A 184 -11.81 -12.78 -3.97
C GLN A 184 -10.38 -12.56 -3.51
N VAL A 185 -9.59 -13.64 -3.48
CA VAL A 185 -8.16 -13.60 -3.14
C VAL A 185 -7.38 -14.17 -4.32
N TYR A 186 -6.54 -13.33 -4.89
CA TYR A 186 -5.55 -13.73 -5.87
C TYR A 186 -4.19 -13.80 -5.18
N ARG A 187 -3.39 -14.81 -5.51
CA ARG A 187 -2.06 -14.98 -4.90
C ARG A 187 -1.02 -15.46 -5.92
N SER A 188 0.17 -14.88 -5.90
CA SER A 188 1.34 -15.41 -6.60
C SER A 188 2.40 -15.86 -5.60
N PRO A 189 2.37 -17.14 -5.13
CA PRO A 189 3.21 -17.57 -4.02
C PRO A 189 4.71 -17.34 -4.27
N ASP A 190 5.38 -16.77 -3.26
CA ASP A 190 6.81 -16.43 -3.29
C ASP A 190 7.18 -15.51 -4.47
N TYR A 191 6.26 -14.64 -4.92
CA TYR A 191 6.47 -13.71 -6.03
C TYR A 191 7.80 -12.95 -5.91
N TYR A 192 8.10 -12.38 -4.73
CA TYR A 192 9.32 -11.62 -4.46
C TYR A 192 10.62 -12.43 -4.66
N LYS A 193 10.59 -13.76 -4.53
CA LYS A 193 11.77 -14.61 -4.74
C LYS A 193 11.98 -14.99 -6.20
N LYS A 194 10.92 -14.89 -7.01
CA LYS A 194 10.86 -15.38 -8.40
C LYS A 194 11.05 -14.26 -9.42
N ILE A 195 10.95 -13.01 -8.98
CA ILE A 195 11.26 -11.82 -9.77
C ILE A 195 12.72 -11.41 -9.58
N ASP A 196 13.24 -10.65 -10.54
CA ASP A 196 14.55 -10.03 -10.41
C ASP A 196 14.58 -9.17 -9.13
N PRO A 197 15.63 -9.24 -8.29
CA PRO A 197 15.76 -8.47 -7.04
C PRO A 197 15.58 -6.95 -7.20
N GLU A 198 15.64 -6.42 -8.42
CA GLU A 198 15.27 -5.02 -8.72
C GLU A 198 13.75 -4.74 -8.63
N HIS A 199 12.91 -5.77 -8.58
CA HIS A 199 11.46 -5.66 -8.46
C HIS A 199 11.04 -5.85 -7.00
N GLY A 200 10.57 -4.77 -6.37
CA GLY A 200 10.00 -4.83 -5.02
C GLY A 200 8.58 -5.42 -4.99
N THR A 201 8.08 -5.74 -3.80
CA THR A 201 6.66 -5.99 -3.60
C THR A 201 5.96 -4.75 -3.06
N PHE A 202 4.63 -4.78 -3.03
CA PHE A 202 3.82 -3.58 -2.87
C PHE A 202 2.82 -3.71 -1.72
N LEU A 203 2.59 -2.60 -1.04
CA LEU A 203 1.31 -2.31 -0.42
C LEU A 203 0.63 -1.25 -1.26
N LEU A 204 -0.47 -1.62 -1.91
CA LEU A 204 -1.29 -0.70 -2.70
C LEU A 204 -2.75 -0.88 -2.34
N ASP A 205 -3.43 0.23 -2.16
CA ASP A 205 -4.84 0.25 -1.84
C ASP A 205 -5.65 0.92 -2.96
N GLY A 206 -6.82 0.36 -3.22
CA GLY A 206 -7.72 0.80 -4.28
C GLY A 206 -8.41 2.13 -3.96
N LYS A 207 -9.15 2.65 -4.94
CA LYS A 207 -9.98 3.85 -4.74
C LYS A 207 -11.07 3.59 -3.70
N ASN A 208 -11.65 4.68 -3.18
CA ASN A 208 -12.73 4.68 -2.19
C ASN A 208 -14.09 4.27 -2.80
N MET A 209 -14.11 3.17 -3.54
CA MET A 209 -15.23 2.65 -4.32
C MET A 209 -15.24 1.11 -4.23
N GLN A 210 -16.37 0.50 -4.57
CA GLN A 210 -16.56 -0.95 -4.50
C GLN A 210 -16.12 -1.64 -5.81
N PRO A 211 -15.49 -2.83 -5.76
CA PRO A 211 -15.03 -3.51 -4.54
C PRO A 211 -13.90 -2.75 -3.84
N TYR A 212 -13.83 -2.87 -2.51
CA TYR A 212 -12.66 -2.43 -1.78
C TYR A 212 -11.51 -3.36 -2.10
N ALA A 213 -10.43 -2.82 -2.65
CA ALA A 213 -9.32 -3.62 -3.14
C ALA A 213 -8.03 -3.24 -2.43
N ILE A 214 -7.22 -4.24 -2.12
CA ILE A 214 -5.86 -4.09 -1.62
C ILE A 214 -4.93 -5.07 -2.32
N MET A 215 -3.68 -4.67 -2.50
CA MET A 215 -2.57 -5.52 -2.87
C MET A 215 -1.55 -5.44 -1.74
N VAL A 216 -1.12 -6.59 -1.26
CA VAL A 216 -0.15 -6.70 -0.16
C VAL A 216 0.76 -7.90 -0.41
N ASP A 217 2.04 -7.63 -0.62
CA ASP A 217 3.05 -8.66 -0.93
C ASP A 217 2.67 -9.49 -2.17
N GLU A 218 2.37 -10.77 -1.98
CA GLU A 218 1.97 -11.72 -3.02
C GLU A 218 0.45 -11.80 -3.25
N PHE A 219 -0.33 -10.99 -2.51
CA PHE A 219 -1.80 -11.04 -2.52
C PHE A 219 -2.40 -9.85 -3.23
N ALA A 220 -3.50 -10.08 -3.95
CA ALA A 220 -4.48 -9.06 -4.30
C ALA A 220 -5.86 -9.51 -3.82
N VAL A 221 -6.56 -8.65 -3.08
CA VAL A 221 -7.81 -9.00 -2.40
C VAL A 221 -8.88 -7.98 -2.75
N LEU A 222 -10.04 -8.47 -3.20
CA LEU A 222 -11.19 -7.66 -3.58
C LEU A 222 -12.35 -8.03 -2.66
N ILE A 223 -12.85 -7.06 -1.89
CA ILE A 223 -13.91 -7.24 -0.91
C ILE A 223 -15.16 -6.50 -1.36
N TYR A 224 -16.26 -7.23 -1.41
CA TYR A 224 -17.57 -6.78 -1.83
C TYR A 224 -18.49 -6.72 -0.61
N MET A 225 -18.95 -5.52 -0.24
CA MET A 225 -19.82 -5.36 0.94
C MET A 225 -21.31 -5.66 0.69
N LYS A 226 -21.66 -6.03 -0.55
CA LYS A 226 -23.00 -6.41 -1.02
C LYS A 226 -22.91 -7.34 -2.22
N LYS A 227 -23.87 -8.26 -2.35
CA LYS A 227 -23.98 -9.14 -3.53
C LYS A 227 -24.11 -8.37 -4.85
N SER A 228 -24.78 -7.22 -4.84
CA SER A 228 -24.94 -6.38 -6.03
C SER A 228 -23.61 -5.81 -6.56
N HIS A 229 -22.59 -5.67 -5.71
CA HIS A 229 -21.29 -5.13 -6.14
C HIS A 229 -20.53 -6.11 -7.04
N LEU A 230 -20.83 -7.42 -7.00
CA LEU A 230 -20.23 -8.41 -7.91
C LEU A 230 -20.57 -8.13 -9.39
N LYS A 231 -21.75 -7.55 -9.64
CA LYS A 231 -22.21 -7.18 -10.99
C LYS A 231 -21.75 -5.79 -11.43
N LEU A 232 -21.40 -4.95 -10.46
CA LEU A 232 -21.04 -3.55 -10.63
C LEU A 232 -19.58 -3.39 -10.19
N LYS A 233 -18.65 -3.77 -11.07
CA LYS A 233 -17.21 -3.55 -10.88
C LYS A 233 -16.91 -2.05 -11.07
N LEU A 234 -17.30 -1.24 -10.09
CA LEU A 234 -17.28 0.22 -10.19
C LEU A 234 -15.87 0.79 -10.02
N ALA A 235 -14.99 0.08 -9.32
CA ALA A 235 -13.60 0.46 -9.12
C ALA A 235 -12.69 -0.42 -9.98
N ALA A 236 -11.97 0.22 -10.90
CA ALA A 236 -10.85 -0.44 -11.55
C ALA A 236 -9.71 -0.63 -10.55
N PHE A 237 -9.15 -1.84 -10.50
CA PHE A 237 -8.02 -2.20 -9.67
C PHE A 237 -7.02 -3.01 -10.51
N PHE A 238 -6.49 -2.33 -11.54
CA PHE A 238 -5.41 -2.84 -12.38
C PHE A 238 -5.73 -4.18 -13.04
N ASP A 239 -6.99 -4.36 -13.43
CA ASP A 239 -7.58 -5.55 -14.06
C ASP A 239 -7.75 -6.77 -13.17
N PHE A 240 -7.38 -6.73 -11.88
CA PHE A 240 -7.73 -7.81 -10.96
C PHE A 240 -9.25 -8.01 -10.86
N GLU A 241 -10.02 -6.92 -10.95
CA GLU A 241 -11.47 -6.98 -10.97
C GLU A 241 -12.01 -7.75 -12.17
N ASN A 242 -11.26 -7.85 -13.28
CA ASN A 242 -11.70 -8.52 -14.51
C ASN A 242 -11.37 -10.01 -14.54
N LEU A 243 -10.58 -10.51 -13.59
CA LEU A 243 -10.22 -11.91 -13.49
C LEU A 243 -11.41 -12.75 -12.97
N ASP A 244 -11.54 -13.96 -13.52
CA ASP A 244 -12.43 -14.99 -12.96
C ASP A 244 -11.77 -15.60 -11.73
N GLY A 245 -12.05 -15.00 -10.57
CA GLY A 245 -11.53 -15.44 -9.28
C GLY A 245 -12.57 -16.19 -8.45
N ALA A 246 -12.09 -17.15 -7.65
CA ALA A 246 -12.88 -17.91 -6.69
C ALA A 246 -13.54 -16.96 -5.69
N LEU A 247 -14.86 -17.08 -5.54
CA LEU A 247 -15.60 -16.26 -4.59
C LEU A 247 -15.64 -16.95 -3.23
N SER A 248 -15.11 -16.27 -2.22
CA SER A 248 -15.15 -16.68 -0.83
C SER A 248 -16.17 -15.86 -0.04
N ASN A 249 -16.70 -16.45 1.04
CA ASN A 249 -17.61 -15.81 1.98
C ASN A 249 -17.33 -16.39 3.40
N PHE A 250 -18.24 -16.17 4.36
CA PHE A 250 -18.06 -16.67 5.73
C PHE A 250 -18.38 -18.17 5.93
N ASP A 251 -19.01 -18.86 4.97
CA ASP A 251 -19.54 -20.22 5.09
C ASP A 251 -18.95 -21.27 4.13
N SER A 252 -18.12 -20.86 3.16
CA SER A 252 -17.69 -21.73 2.06
C SER A 252 -16.18 -22.04 2.00
N GLY A 253 -15.45 -21.88 3.11
CA GLY A 253 -13.97 -21.89 3.10
C GLY A 253 -13.39 -20.65 2.41
N GLU A 254 -12.09 -20.41 2.58
CA GLU A 254 -11.38 -19.42 1.76
C GLU A 254 -10.76 -20.09 0.54
N ASN A 255 -11.27 -19.75 -0.63
CA ASN A 255 -10.71 -20.19 -1.91
C ASN A 255 -9.80 -19.10 -2.49
N ILE A 256 -8.58 -19.49 -2.83
CA ILE A 256 -7.56 -18.64 -3.45
C ILE A 256 -7.43 -19.03 -4.92
N THR A 257 -7.46 -18.01 -5.78
CA THR A 257 -7.08 -18.15 -7.20
C THR A 257 -5.59 -17.88 -7.34
N PRO A 258 -4.76 -18.90 -7.63
CA PRO A 258 -3.34 -18.67 -7.87
C PRO A 258 -3.14 -17.95 -9.20
N LEU A 259 -2.13 -17.08 -9.25
CA LEU A 259 -1.67 -16.40 -10.45
C LEU A 259 -0.21 -16.75 -10.70
N SER A 260 0.17 -16.93 -11.97
CA SER A 260 1.57 -17.09 -12.32
C SER A 260 2.36 -15.82 -12.00
N VAL A 261 3.69 -15.93 -11.93
CA VAL A 261 4.57 -14.76 -11.71
C VAL A 261 4.40 -13.75 -12.84
N GLU A 262 4.29 -14.22 -14.06
CA GLU A 262 4.08 -13.40 -15.26
C GLU A 262 2.72 -12.70 -15.23
N GLU A 263 1.65 -13.42 -14.87
CA GLU A 263 0.31 -12.85 -14.79
C GLU A 263 0.22 -11.78 -13.70
N TYR A 264 0.66 -12.08 -12.48
CA TYR A 264 0.69 -11.13 -11.37
C TYR A 264 1.58 -9.91 -11.69
N GLY A 265 2.75 -10.14 -12.29
CA GLY A 265 3.67 -9.10 -12.74
C GLY A 265 3.09 -8.20 -13.84
N SER A 266 2.22 -8.72 -14.71
CA SER A 266 1.51 -7.92 -15.71
C SER A 266 0.55 -6.91 -15.07
N HIS A 267 -0.10 -7.28 -13.96
CA HIS A 267 -0.97 -6.37 -13.21
C HIS A 267 -0.15 -5.32 -12.42
N ILE A 268 0.98 -5.73 -11.84
CA ILE A 268 1.92 -4.79 -11.20
C ILE A 268 2.44 -3.76 -12.22
N SER A 269 2.78 -4.18 -13.43
CA SER A 269 3.21 -3.25 -14.49
C SER A 269 2.16 -2.16 -14.76
N LYS A 270 0.87 -2.50 -14.73
CA LYS A 270 -0.22 -1.52 -14.87
C LYS A 270 -0.29 -0.53 -13.71
N VAL A 271 0.01 -0.97 -12.49
CA VAL A 271 0.16 -0.09 -11.32
C VAL A 271 1.28 0.90 -11.55
N VAL A 272 2.45 0.42 -11.96
CA VAL A 272 3.64 1.25 -12.19
C VAL A 272 3.37 2.30 -13.27
N GLU A 273 2.77 1.89 -14.39
CA GLU A 273 2.39 2.79 -15.48
C GLU A 273 1.39 3.86 -15.02
N TYR A 274 0.35 3.48 -14.27
CA TYR A 274 -0.61 4.43 -13.71
C TYR A 274 0.03 5.45 -12.77
N MET A 275 0.92 4.99 -11.89
CA MET A 275 1.64 5.85 -10.93
C MET A 275 2.60 6.79 -11.65
N LYS A 276 3.29 6.31 -12.69
CA LYS A 276 4.14 7.12 -13.57
C LYS A 276 3.34 8.25 -14.20
N ASP A 277 2.20 7.95 -14.81
CA ASP A 277 1.36 8.94 -15.49
C ASP A 277 0.87 10.02 -14.52
N ILE A 278 0.39 9.63 -13.33
CA ILE A 278 -0.01 10.59 -12.29
C ILE A 278 1.16 11.51 -11.93
N LYS A 279 2.35 10.95 -11.68
CA LYS A 279 3.51 11.73 -11.23
C LYS A 279 3.96 12.70 -12.32
N LEU A 280 4.04 12.26 -13.57
CA LEU A 280 4.41 13.11 -14.72
C LEU A 280 3.41 14.26 -14.91
N ASP A 281 2.11 13.98 -14.85
CA ASP A 281 1.08 15.03 -14.97
C ASP A 281 1.18 16.07 -13.84
N ARG A 282 1.49 15.62 -12.62
CA ARG A 282 1.68 16.52 -11.49
C ARG A 282 2.94 17.36 -11.63
N TYR A 283 4.06 16.79 -12.08
CA TYR A 283 5.29 17.53 -12.37
C TYR A 283 5.04 18.59 -13.44
N ARG A 284 4.43 18.23 -14.58
CA ARG A 284 4.04 19.20 -15.62
C ARG A 284 3.19 20.33 -15.04
N GLY A 285 2.20 20.00 -14.21
CA GLY A 285 1.34 20.98 -13.55
C GLY A 285 2.11 21.95 -12.65
N ILE A 286 3.12 21.47 -11.90
CA ILE A 286 3.99 22.31 -11.08
C ILE A 286 4.89 23.18 -11.94
N LEU A 287 5.58 22.60 -12.92
CA LEU A 287 6.49 23.31 -13.81
C LEU A 287 5.79 24.43 -14.57
N ASN A 288 4.58 24.17 -15.08
CA ASN A 288 3.76 25.20 -15.73
C ASN A 288 3.35 26.33 -14.77
N ARG A 289 3.07 26.02 -13.49
CA ARG A 289 2.80 27.05 -12.48
C ARG A 289 4.05 27.85 -12.15
N LEU A 290 5.21 27.21 -12.04
CA LEU A 290 6.49 27.87 -11.81
C LEU A 290 6.83 28.81 -12.97
N TYR A 291 6.70 28.33 -14.20
CA TYR A 291 6.93 29.10 -15.43
C TYR A 291 6.11 30.39 -15.46
N ARG A 292 4.84 30.32 -15.06
CA ARG A 292 3.98 31.51 -14.93
C ARG A 292 4.40 32.43 -13.79
N LYS A 293 4.81 31.87 -12.64
CA LYS A 293 5.28 32.67 -11.49
C LYS A 293 6.55 33.45 -11.78
N ILE A 294 7.44 32.95 -12.64
CA ILE A 294 8.65 33.66 -13.07
C ILE A 294 8.39 34.65 -14.23
N GLY A 295 7.13 34.88 -14.59
CA GLY A 295 6.71 35.95 -15.49
C GLY A 295 6.42 35.53 -16.94
N HIS A 296 6.45 34.24 -17.27
CA HIS A 296 6.09 33.76 -18.62
C HIS A 296 4.59 33.50 -18.77
N GLN A 297 4.09 33.53 -20.01
CA GLN A 297 2.72 33.14 -20.33
C GLN A 297 2.66 31.71 -20.90
N GLY A 298 1.53 31.03 -20.67
CA GLY A 298 1.28 29.68 -21.18
C GLY A 298 1.92 28.58 -20.34
N ASN A 299 2.39 27.54 -21.02
CA ASN A 299 3.06 26.38 -20.44
C ASN A 299 4.57 26.48 -20.68
N MET A 300 5.34 25.82 -19.81
CA MET A 300 6.78 25.65 -20.01
C MET A 300 7.02 24.88 -21.32
N PRO A 301 8.02 25.25 -22.14
CA PRO A 301 8.34 24.51 -23.36
C PRO A 301 8.61 23.02 -23.08
N GLU A 302 8.03 22.12 -23.89
CA GLU A 302 8.08 20.68 -23.63
C GLU A 302 9.51 20.12 -23.62
N HIS A 303 10.43 20.70 -24.40
CA HIS A 303 11.84 20.27 -24.39
C HIS A 303 12.53 20.58 -23.04
N ILE A 304 12.18 21.69 -22.37
CA ILE A 304 12.70 22.02 -21.04
C ILE A 304 12.09 21.08 -20.00
N VAL A 305 10.78 20.83 -20.08
CA VAL A 305 10.10 19.84 -19.23
C VAL A 305 10.72 18.45 -19.40
N GLY A 306 10.97 18.04 -20.64
CA GLY A 306 11.60 16.77 -20.99
C GLY A 306 13.03 16.66 -20.44
N GLU A 307 13.82 17.73 -20.49
CA GLU A 307 15.17 17.73 -19.92
C GLU A 307 15.14 17.60 -18.38
N ILE A 308 14.22 18.30 -17.70
CA ILE A 308 14.04 18.18 -16.23
C ILE A 308 13.70 16.73 -15.87
N ILE A 309 12.73 16.12 -16.57
CA ILE A 309 12.30 14.74 -16.32
C ILE A 309 13.45 13.78 -16.58
N ALA A 310 14.15 13.91 -17.72
CA ALA A 310 15.28 13.06 -18.07
C ALA A 310 16.39 13.11 -17.03
N GLN A 311 16.66 14.29 -16.48
CA GLN A 311 17.66 14.46 -15.43
C GLN A 311 17.24 13.79 -14.11
N MET A 312 15.95 13.81 -13.77
CA MET A 312 15.41 13.11 -12.60
C MET A 312 15.43 11.59 -12.76
N THR A 313 15.24 11.08 -13.98
CA THR A 313 15.25 9.65 -14.28
C THR A 313 16.64 9.08 -14.52
N SER A 314 17.70 9.91 -14.54
CA SER A 314 19.06 9.45 -14.81
C SER A 314 19.54 8.41 -13.80
N ASP A 315 20.23 7.37 -14.30
CA ASP A 315 20.68 6.24 -13.51
C ASP A 315 21.93 6.48 -12.66
N GLU A 316 22.57 7.64 -12.82
CA GLU A 316 23.76 8.00 -12.05
C GLU A 316 23.45 8.32 -10.57
N ARG A 317 22.19 8.62 -10.22
CA ARG A 317 21.79 8.95 -8.83
C ARG A 317 21.40 7.69 -8.08
N LYS A 318 21.80 7.61 -6.81
CA LYS A 318 21.36 6.55 -5.88
C LYS A 318 19.85 6.57 -5.74
N LEU A 319 19.24 5.37 -5.73
CA LEU A 319 17.79 5.19 -5.66
C LEU A 319 17.15 6.02 -4.55
N GLY A 320 17.84 6.10 -3.40
CA GLY A 320 17.36 6.82 -2.25
C GLY A 320 17.39 8.34 -2.28
N ARG A 321 17.86 8.90 -3.41
CA ARG A 321 17.85 10.33 -3.67
C ARG A 321 16.98 10.68 -4.88
N LYS A 322 16.50 9.70 -5.65
CA LYS A 322 15.68 9.93 -6.86
C LYS A 322 14.22 10.27 -6.51
N TYR A 323 13.61 11.14 -7.33
CA TYR A 323 12.17 11.44 -7.30
C TYR A 323 11.65 12.04 -5.98
N THR A 324 12.55 12.47 -5.11
CA THR A 324 12.23 13.23 -3.90
C THR A 324 11.88 14.68 -4.25
N HIS A 325 11.24 15.39 -3.33
CA HIS A 325 10.99 16.82 -3.51
C HIS A 325 12.28 17.62 -3.74
N GLU A 326 13.35 17.31 -3.00
CA GLU A 326 14.66 17.96 -3.13
C GLU A 326 15.28 17.70 -4.50
N ASP A 327 15.19 16.46 -4.98
CA ASP A 327 15.65 16.05 -6.30
C ASP A 327 14.93 16.80 -7.42
N PHE A 328 13.60 16.90 -7.32
CA PHE A 328 12.76 17.67 -8.24
C PHE A 328 13.17 19.15 -8.27
N VAL A 329 13.35 19.78 -7.10
CA VAL A 329 13.76 21.18 -6.99
C VAL A 329 15.15 21.39 -7.59
N LYS A 330 16.10 20.50 -7.30
CA LYS A 330 17.47 20.56 -7.82
C LYS A 330 17.49 20.47 -9.35
N CYS A 331 16.92 19.41 -9.95
CA CYS A 331 16.88 19.23 -11.40
C CYS A 331 16.16 20.41 -12.08
N THR A 332 15.02 20.85 -11.53
CA THR A 332 14.28 21.99 -12.07
C THR A 332 15.14 23.26 -12.07
N THR A 333 15.86 23.53 -10.98
CA THR A 333 16.70 24.72 -10.86
C THR A 333 17.86 24.70 -11.84
N GLU A 334 18.55 23.57 -11.95
CA GLU A 334 19.68 23.39 -12.86
C GLU A 334 19.27 23.60 -14.33
N VAL A 335 18.19 22.97 -14.78
CA VAL A 335 17.71 23.12 -16.16
C VAL A 335 17.15 24.52 -16.43
N VAL A 336 16.37 25.10 -15.51
CA VAL A 336 15.83 26.47 -15.71
C VAL A 336 16.97 27.49 -15.76
N LEU A 337 18.03 27.33 -14.96
CA LEU A 337 19.22 28.18 -15.04
C LEU A 337 19.97 27.98 -16.36
N LYS A 338 20.10 26.75 -16.85
CA LYS A 338 20.71 26.47 -18.17
C LYS A 338 19.96 27.20 -19.29
N HIS A 339 18.63 27.19 -19.27
CA HIS A 339 17.78 27.81 -20.29
C HIS A 339 17.43 29.28 -20.04
N HIS A 340 18.01 29.94 -19.02
CA HIS A 340 17.59 31.28 -18.61
C HIS A 340 17.65 32.35 -19.73
N VAL A 341 18.62 32.25 -20.65
CA VAL A 341 18.76 33.18 -21.79
C VAL A 341 17.62 33.00 -22.78
N GLU A 342 17.31 31.75 -23.13
CA GLU A 342 16.22 31.38 -24.03
C GLU A 342 14.87 31.82 -23.46
N LEU A 343 14.65 31.55 -22.17
CA LEU A 343 13.45 31.97 -21.45
C LEU A 343 13.27 33.50 -21.48
N ARG A 344 14.37 34.26 -21.31
CA ARG A 344 14.33 35.73 -21.44
C ARG A 344 13.99 36.21 -22.85
N GLN A 345 14.43 35.51 -23.89
CA GLN A 345 14.11 35.86 -25.27
C GLN A 345 12.64 35.61 -25.61
N ILE A 346 12.06 34.52 -25.11
CA ILE A 346 10.62 34.22 -25.23
C ILE A 346 9.76 35.35 -24.62
N ASN A 347 10.24 35.97 -23.53
CA ASN A 347 9.56 37.13 -22.92
C ASN A 347 9.71 38.44 -23.69
N ARG A 348 10.78 38.61 -24.48
CA ARG A 348 11.06 39.85 -25.24
C ARG A 348 10.48 39.85 -26.65
N GLY A 349 10.11 38.68 -27.17
CA GLY A 349 9.45 38.54 -28.47
C GLY A 349 7.94 38.78 -28.45
N ARG A 350 7.41 39.40 -27.38
CA ARG A 350 6.01 39.79 -27.23
C ARG A 350 5.87 41.25 -26.87
#